data_AF-A0A7J4IDS7-F1
#
_entry.id   AF-A0A7J4IDS7-F1
#
_cell.length_a   1.000
_cell.length_b   1.000
_cell.length_c   1.000
_cell.angle_alpha   90.00
_cell.angle_beta   90.00
_cell.angle_gamma   90.00
#
_symmetry.space_group_name_H-M   'P 1'
#
loop_
_entity.id
_entity.type
_entity.pdbx_description
1 polymer ?
#
loop_
_entity_poly.entity_id
_entity_poly.type
_entity_poly.pdbx_seq_one_letter_code
_entity_poly.pdbx_strand_id
1 'polypeptide(L)'
;MKNNHSTQEKQRAHSSSSLVEVRRPDLIIPSGITELDRLCGGFKAGELTFIDGNSSLIAALPDQLCANTYRTFHSQTIYIDAGMRANPYQIARYARLLELDQREVLQNVLMSRAFTVYQLSTILQDLL
;
A
#
# COMPACT_ATOMS: atom_id res chain seq x y z
N MET A 1 -16.88 -28.83 -71.38
CA MET A 1 -16.12 -29.41 -70.24
C MET A 1 -14.97 -28.47 -69.89
N LYS A 2 -15.08 -27.77 -68.75
CA LYS A 2 -14.03 -27.49 -67.76
C LYS A 2 -14.60 -26.46 -66.77
N ASN A 3 -14.90 -26.96 -65.58
CA ASN A 3 -15.49 -26.26 -64.46
C ASN A 3 -14.40 -25.43 -63.76
N ASN A 4 -14.65 -24.16 -63.47
CA ASN A 4 -13.85 -23.40 -62.52
C ASN A 4 -14.68 -23.17 -61.26
N HIS A 5 -14.40 -23.97 -60.24
CA HIS A 5 -14.85 -23.74 -58.87
C HIS A 5 -14.18 -22.47 -58.33
N SER A 6 -14.96 -21.41 -58.14
CA SER A 6 -14.58 -20.26 -57.33
C SER A 6 -14.78 -20.61 -55.85
N THR A 7 -13.70 -20.98 -55.19
CA THR A 7 -13.62 -21.19 -53.75
C THR A 7 -13.85 -19.85 -53.04
N GLN A 8 -15.01 -19.68 -52.41
CA GLN A 8 -15.26 -18.57 -51.51
C GLN A 8 -14.47 -18.80 -50.22
N GLU A 9 -13.32 -18.15 -50.09
CA GLU A 9 -12.64 -17.99 -48.81
C GLU A 9 -13.53 -17.14 -47.89
N LYS A 10 -14.19 -17.82 -46.95
CA LYS A 10 -14.83 -17.18 -45.81
C LYS A 10 -13.74 -16.45 -45.00
N GLN A 11 -13.63 -15.15 -45.22
CA GLN A 11 -12.98 -14.24 -44.29
C GLN A 11 -13.75 -14.30 -42.97
N ARG A 12 -13.27 -15.17 -42.08
CA ARG A 12 -13.72 -15.23 -40.70
C ARG A 12 -13.15 -13.99 -40.04
N ALA A 13 -13.96 -12.93 -39.98
CA ALA A 13 -13.67 -11.74 -39.22
C ALA A 13 -13.33 -12.17 -37.78
N HIS A 14 -12.04 -12.14 -37.44
CA HIS A 14 -11.60 -12.25 -36.07
C HIS A 14 -12.24 -11.08 -35.33
N SER A 15 -13.24 -11.37 -34.49
CA SER A 15 -13.76 -10.42 -33.53
C SER A 15 -12.59 -9.98 -32.67
N SER A 16 -12.08 -8.78 -32.92
CA SER A 16 -11.18 -8.05 -32.05
C SER A 16 -11.89 -7.92 -30.70
N SER A 17 -11.58 -8.85 -29.80
CA SER A 17 -11.85 -8.71 -28.38
C SER A 17 -11.03 -7.50 -27.93
N SER A 18 -11.66 -6.33 -27.93
CA SER A 18 -11.08 -5.15 -27.30
C SER A 18 -10.84 -5.51 -25.84
N LEU A 19 -9.56 -5.60 -25.47
CA LEU A 19 -9.16 -5.76 -24.09
C LEU A 19 -9.67 -4.52 -23.36
N VAL A 20 -10.69 -4.69 -22.52
CA VAL A 20 -11.16 -3.63 -21.63
C VAL A 20 -10.01 -3.36 -20.68
N GLU A 21 -9.35 -2.21 -20.86
CA GLU A 21 -8.29 -1.76 -19.97
C GLU A 21 -8.92 -1.40 -18.61
N VAL A 22 -8.90 -2.35 -17.67
CA VAL A 22 -9.34 -2.11 -16.30
C VAL A 22 -8.29 -1.23 -15.62
N ARG A 23 -8.54 0.08 -15.57
CA ARG A 23 -7.72 1.01 -14.79
C ARG A 23 -7.90 0.70 -13.31
N ARG A 24 -6.86 0.18 -12.65
CA ARG A 24 -6.82 0.09 -11.20
C ARG A 24 -6.47 1.48 -10.64
N PRO A 25 -7.17 1.97 -9.62
CA PRO A 25 -6.78 3.21 -8.97
C PRO A 25 -5.42 3.03 -8.29
N ASP A 26 -4.56 4.04 -8.41
CA ASP A 26 -3.31 4.08 -7.66
C ASP A 26 -3.63 4.26 -6.18
N LEU A 27 -3.30 3.26 -5.36
CA LEU A 27 -3.46 3.33 -3.92
C LEU A 27 -2.19 3.95 -3.34
N ILE A 28 -2.28 5.22 -2.95
CA ILE A 28 -1.14 6.01 -2.46
C ILE A 28 -1.45 6.55 -1.07
N ILE A 29 -0.56 6.29 -0.11
CA ILE A 29 -0.57 6.91 1.21
C ILE A 29 0.48 8.03 1.24
N PRO A 30 0.09 9.30 1.46
CA PRO A 30 1.08 10.36 1.63
C PRO A 30 1.84 10.18 2.94
N SER A 31 3.12 10.57 2.96
CA SER A 31 3.92 10.64 4.18
C SER A 31 3.36 11.70 5.13
N GLY A 32 2.75 12.76 4.62
CA GLY A 32 2.37 13.95 5.40
C GLY A 32 3.53 14.94 5.57
N ILE A 33 4.62 14.75 4.83
CA ILE A 33 5.75 15.66 4.69
C ILE A 33 5.79 16.08 3.22
N THR A 34 5.46 17.34 2.95
CA THR A 34 5.24 17.83 1.58
C THR A 34 6.46 17.62 0.67
N GLU A 35 7.65 17.87 1.20
CA GLU A 35 8.91 17.73 0.48
C GLU A 35 9.20 16.27 0.12
N LEU A 36 8.89 15.34 1.04
CA LEU A 36 9.08 13.91 0.81
C LEU A 36 8.04 13.38 -0.19
N ASP A 37 6.79 13.81 -0.07
CA ASP A 37 5.73 13.43 -1.01
C ASP A 37 5.99 13.98 -2.41
N ARG A 38 6.59 15.17 -2.52
CA ARG A 38 7.01 15.73 -3.80
C ARG A 38 8.19 14.97 -4.42
N LEU A 39 9.11 14.48 -3.59
CA LEU A 39 10.29 13.74 -4.04
C LEU A 39 9.95 12.31 -4.44
N CYS A 40 9.11 11.62 -3.67
CA CYS A 40 8.86 10.17 -3.80
C CYS A 40 7.48 9.83 -4.37
N GLY A 41 6.54 10.77 -4.38
CA GLY A 41 5.15 10.53 -4.83
C GLY A 41 4.29 9.77 -3.82
N GLY A 42 4.68 9.75 -2.54
CA GLY A 42 4.01 8.98 -1.48
C GLY A 42 4.34 7.48 -1.48
N PHE A 43 3.67 6.72 -0.62
CA PHE A 43 3.82 5.28 -0.48
C PHE A 43 2.76 4.54 -1.31
N LYS A 44 3.18 3.80 -2.33
CA LYS A 44 2.27 3.18 -3.29
C LYS A 44 2.04 1.70 -3.00
N ALA A 45 0.82 1.23 -3.23
CA ALA A 45 0.55 -0.20 -3.17
C ALA A 45 1.31 -0.96 -4.26
N GLY A 46 1.77 -2.16 -3.92
CA GLY A 46 2.59 -3.00 -4.80
C GLY A 46 4.08 -2.67 -4.78
N GLU A 47 4.51 -1.69 -3.98
CA GLU A 47 5.93 -1.32 -3.83
C GLU A 47 6.43 -1.63 -2.42
N LEU A 48 7.69 -2.08 -2.31
CA LEU A 48 8.43 -2.13 -1.04
C LEU A 48 9.29 -0.88 -0.94
N THR A 49 8.97 0.00 0.01
CA THR A 49 9.75 1.21 0.27
C THR A 49 10.71 1.00 1.44
N PHE A 50 12.01 1.14 1.18
CA PHE A 50 13.04 1.09 2.21
C PHE A 50 13.47 2.50 2.61
N ILE A 51 13.51 2.76 3.92
CA ILE A 51 13.90 4.06 4.48
C ILE A 51 14.97 3.80 5.53
N ASP A 52 16.12 4.43 5.36
CA ASP A 52 17.25 4.35 6.27
C ASP A 52 17.76 5.74 6.65
N GLY A 53 18.24 5.86 7.89
CA GLY A 53 18.83 7.08 8.42
C GLY A 53 18.59 7.27 9.92
N ASN A 54 19.41 8.14 10.52
CA ASN A 54 19.43 8.38 11.95
C ASN A 54 18.76 9.69 12.35
N SER A 55 17.54 9.94 11.87
CA SER A 55 16.77 11.13 12.23
C SER A 55 15.52 10.78 13.02
N SER A 56 15.09 11.71 13.90
CA SER A 56 13.81 11.59 14.60
C SER A 56 12.63 11.59 13.63
N LEU A 57 12.77 12.24 12.48
CA LEU A 57 11.78 12.26 11.40
C LEU A 57 11.53 10.85 10.85
N ILE A 58 12.61 10.14 10.48
CA ILE A 58 12.52 8.77 9.97
C ILE A 58 11.92 7.85 11.02
N ALA A 59 12.32 8.02 12.29
CA ALA A 59 11.80 7.20 13.38
C ALA A 59 10.30 7.41 13.66
N ALA A 60 9.77 8.61 13.42
CA ALA A 60 8.36 8.93 13.67
C ALA A 60 7.44 8.62 12.47
N LEU A 61 8.02 8.47 11.28
CA LEU A 61 7.28 8.24 10.05
C LEU A 61 6.36 7.02 10.09
N PRO A 62 6.76 5.87 10.67
CA PRO A 62 5.86 4.71 10.74
C PRO A 62 4.59 4.99 11.57
N ASP A 63 4.69 5.76 12.66
CA ASP A 63 3.53 6.15 13.48
C ASP A 63 2.61 7.10 12.71
N GLN A 64 3.19 8.04 11.95
CA GLN A 64 2.44 8.98 11.10
C GLN A 64 1.71 8.26 9.96
N LEU A 65 2.35 7.24 9.37
CA LEU A 65 1.74 6.43 8.31
C LEU A 65 0.52 5.65 8.80
N CYS A 66 0.51 5.16 10.04
CA CYS A 66 -0.68 4.51 10.61
C CYS A 66 -1.91 5.44 10.57
N ALA A 67 -1.75 6.71 10.98
CA ALA A 67 -2.82 7.69 10.96
C ALA A 67 -3.21 8.10 9.52
N ASN A 68 -2.22 8.25 8.63
CA ASN A 68 -2.46 8.61 7.23
C ASN A 68 -3.19 7.50 6.46
N THR A 69 -2.89 6.24 6.73
CA THR A 69 -3.60 5.08 6.15
C THR A 69 -5.07 5.12 6.50
N TYR A 70 -5.38 5.29 7.79
CA TYR A 70 -6.77 5.41 8.24
C TYR A 70 -7.46 6.64 7.63
N ARG A 71 -6.79 7.80 7.57
CA ARG A 71 -7.33 9.00 6.92
C ARG A 71 -7.69 8.78 5.45
N THR A 72 -6.84 8.03 4.73
CA THR A 72 -6.92 7.93 3.27
C THR A 72 -7.90 6.86 2.83
N PHE A 73 -7.94 5.72 3.54
CA PHE A 73 -8.73 4.56 3.11
C PHE A 73 -9.65 4.00 4.19
N HIS A 74 -9.67 4.57 5.40
CA HIS A 74 -10.37 3.99 6.56
C HIS A 74 -10.02 2.51 6.78
N SER A 75 -8.78 2.12 6.44
CA SER A 75 -8.32 0.74 6.44
C SER A 75 -7.38 0.46 7.60
N GLN A 76 -7.18 -0.83 7.86
CA GLN A 76 -6.22 -1.29 8.86
C GLN A 76 -4.78 -1.11 8.39
N THR A 77 -3.88 -0.91 9.36
CA THR A 77 -2.42 -0.97 9.19
C THR A 77 -1.87 -2.09 10.07
N ILE A 78 -0.99 -2.92 9.52
CA ILE A 78 -0.21 -3.88 10.30
C ILE A 78 1.14 -3.25 10.62
N TYR A 79 1.45 -3.15 11.91
CA TYR A 79 2.68 -2.56 12.41
C TYR A 79 3.54 -3.62 13.11
N ILE A 80 4.62 -4.04 12.45
CA ILE A 80 5.57 -5.02 13.01
C ILE A 80 6.75 -4.26 13.63
N ASP A 81 6.82 -4.24 14.96
CA ASP A 81 7.85 -3.55 15.71
C ASP A 81 9.00 -4.49 16.09
N ALA A 82 10.06 -4.51 15.29
CA ALA A 82 11.31 -5.21 15.62
C ALA A 82 12.32 -4.31 16.35
N GLY A 83 12.14 -2.99 16.31
CA GLY A 83 13.06 -2.00 16.89
C GLY A 83 12.68 -1.53 18.29
N MET A 84 11.56 -2.02 18.82
CA MET A 84 10.94 -1.58 20.08
C MET A 84 10.59 -0.07 20.09
N ARG A 85 10.24 0.49 18.94
CA ARG A 85 10.02 1.94 18.77
C ARG A 85 8.56 2.35 18.60
N ALA A 86 7.65 1.40 18.39
CA ALA A 86 6.23 1.70 18.19
C ALA A 86 5.69 2.57 19.33
N ASN A 87 4.96 3.64 19.00
CA ASN A 87 4.39 4.52 20.01
C ASN A 87 2.90 4.84 19.72
N PRO A 88 1.96 4.10 20.31
CA PRO A 88 0.52 4.37 20.17
C PRO A 88 0.11 5.80 20.54
N TYR A 89 0.81 6.44 21.48
CA TYR A 89 0.53 7.83 21.83
C TYR A 89 0.93 8.81 20.72
N GLN A 90 1.96 8.50 19.94
CA GLN A 90 2.32 9.28 18.75
C GLN A 90 1.30 9.09 17.64
N ILE A 91 0.85 7.86 17.40
CA ILE A 91 -0.23 7.56 16.44
C ILE A 91 -1.50 8.36 16.82
N ALA A 92 -1.91 8.34 18.09
CA ALA A 92 -3.04 9.11 18.58
C ALA A 92 -2.84 10.63 18.42
N ARG A 93 -1.62 11.13 18.65
CA ARG A 93 -1.27 12.53 18.42
C ARG A 93 -1.43 12.91 16.95
N TYR A 94 -0.97 12.07 16.01
CA TYR A 94 -1.14 12.30 14.58
C TYR A 94 -2.61 12.25 14.18
N ALA A 95 -3.39 11.30 14.69
CA ALA A 95 -4.83 11.23 14.48
C ALA A 95 -5.52 12.54 14.90
N ARG A 96 -5.18 13.07 16.08
CA ARG A 96 -5.71 14.35 16.57
C ARG A 96 -5.33 15.53 15.67
N LEU A 97 -4.08 15.59 15.21
CA LEU A 97 -3.62 16.65 14.29
C LEU A 97 -4.34 16.61 12.94
N LEU A 98 -4.84 15.45 12.55
CA LEU A 98 -5.62 15.23 11.33
C LEU A 98 -7.14 15.33 11.56
N GLU A 99 -7.58 15.74 12.75
CA GLU A 99 -8.99 15.85 13.14
C GLU A 99 -9.76 14.51 13.05
N LEU A 100 -9.05 13.39 13.26
CA LEU A 100 -9.62 12.04 13.27
C LEU A 100 -9.97 11.58 14.70
N ASP A 101 -10.91 10.66 14.80
CA ASP A 101 -11.15 9.95 16.06
C ASP A 101 -9.95 9.06 16.41
N GLN A 102 -9.30 9.35 17.53
CA GLN A 102 -8.08 8.66 17.96
C GLN A 102 -8.33 7.19 18.27
N ARG A 103 -9.52 6.85 18.80
CA ARG A 103 -9.87 5.48 19.15
C ARG A 103 -10.08 4.65 17.89
N GLU A 104 -10.79 5.19 16.89
CA GLU A 104 -10.99 4.51 15.61
C GLU A 104 -9.65 4.27 14.89
N VAL A 105 -8.76 5.26 14.86
CA VAL A 105 -7.41 5.10 14.29
C VAL A 105 -6.65 3.98 15.01
N LEU A 106 -6.58 4.03 16.35
CA LEU A 106 -5.85 3.03 17.13
C LEU A 106 -6.44 1.61 17.00
N GLN A 107 -7.76 1.48 16.90
CA GLN A 107 -8.43 0.18 16.68
C GLN A 107 -8.12 -0.41 15.30
N ASN A 108 -7.67 0.41 14.35
CA ASN A 108 -7.26 -0.01 13.02
C ASN A 108 -5.74 -0.21 12.89
N VAL A 109 -4.98 -0.16 13.98
CA VAL A 109 -3.55 -0.53 13.98
C VAL A 109 -3.36 -1.88 14.65
N LEU A 110 -3.08 -2.91 13.84
CA LEU A 110 -2.71 -4.24 14.33
C LEU A 110 -1.22 -4.26 14.62
N MET A 111 -0.85 -4.28 15.89
CA MET A 111 0.54 -4.20 16.31
C MET A 111 1.06 -5.57 16.73
N SER A 112 2.22 -5.96 16.20
CA SER A 112 2.96 -7.15 16.61
C SER A 112 4.41 -6.79 16.89
N ARG A 113 5.03 -7.44 17.89
CA ARG A 113 6.43 -7.18 18.29
C ARG A 113 7.27 -8.42 18.03
N ALA A 114 8.42 -8.22 17.40
CA ALA A 114 9.42 -9.25 17.19
C ALA A 114 10.67 -8.90 18.02
N PHE A 115 11.11 -9.80 18.90
CA PHE A 115 12.34 -9.63 19.68
C PHE A 115 13.54 -10.34 19.05
N THR A 116 13.28 -11.24 18.10
CA THR A 116 14.32 -11.97 17.37
C THR A 116 14.03 -11.97 15.87
N VAL A 117 15.08 -12.18 15.07
CA VAL A 117 14.94 -12.36 13.62
C VAL A 117 14.06 -13.57 13.28
N TYR A 118 14.07 -14.62 14.11
CA TYR A 118 13.21 -15.79 13.93
C TYR A 118 11.73 -15.43 14.13
N GLN A 119 11.39 -14.66 15.18
CA GLN A 119 10.03 -14.17 15.39
C GLN A 119 9.57 -13.24 14.26
N LEU A 120 10.44 -12.34 13.80
CA LEU A 120 10.15 -11.47 12.66
C LEU A 120 9.86 -12.30 11.40
N SER A 121 10.70 -13.30 11.12
CA SER A 121 10.50 -14.22 10.00
C SER A 121 9.18 -14.99 10.09
N THR A 122 8.81 -15.50 11.28
CA THR A 122 7.54 -16.19 11.49
C THR A 122 6.35 -15.25 11.25
N ILE A 123 6.37 -14.03 11.82
CA ILE A 123 5.30 -13.05 11.64
C ILE A 123 5.13 -12.69 10.15
N LEU A 124 6.23 -12.50 9.42
CA LEU A 124 6.15 -12.20 7.98
C LEU A 124 5.55 -13.36 7.18
N GLN A 125 5.88 -14.61 7.50
CA GLN A 125 5.32 -15.79 6.83
C GLN A 125 3.83 -16.00 7.13
N ASP A 126 3.37 -15.60 8.31
CA ASP A 126 1.94 -15.70 8.68
C ASP A 126 1.09 -14.61 8.00
N LEU A 127 1.71 -13.52 7.55
CA LEU A 127 1.03 -12.34 6.99
C LEU A 127 1.12 -12.20 5.46
N LEU A 128 2.20 -12.68 4.84
CA LEU A 128 2.51 -12.55 3.41
C LEU A 128 2.38 -13.90 2.69
#